data_AF-A0A251LC86-F1
#
_entry.id   AF-A0A251LC86-F1
#
_cell.length_a   1.000
_cell.length_b   1.000
_cell.length_c   1.000
_cell.angle_alpha   90.00
_cell.angle_beta   90.00
_cell.angle_gamma   90.00
#
_symmetry.space_group_name_H-M   'P 1'
#
loop_
_entity.id
_entity.type
_entity.pdbx_description
1 polymer ?
#
loop_
_entity_poly.entity_id
_entity_poly.type
_entity_poly.pdbx_seq_one_letter_code
_entity_poly.pdbx_strand_id
1 'polypeptide(L)'
;MLLQRTFWVVLVFITGLAAANVHPVESRPHRILLDTDVDTDDFFALLYMLKLNRSEFELEAITINANAWTDAGHAVNQIYDILYMMGRDDIAVGVGGEGGILEDGTMLPNVGGYLPLIEQGNSTAGGCRYRQAIPVGLGGKLDIDSNYGLRKGFLPQGSRKYSPLRQPTTQQVLIDKISAGPIAVIIIGAHTNFAIFLMNNPHLKKNIKHIYIMGGGVRSRNPTGCCTQNSGSSCQPRQCGDHGNLFTDYTSNPYAEFNIFGDPFAAYQVIHSGIPVTLVPLDATNTIPINEDFFKTFENSQHTYEAQYCFQSLKMARDTWFDDQFYTSYFMWDSFTSGVAVSSLRNLHNQNEENEFAEMEYMNITVVTSNEPYGIYDSSNPFFDGRRVPKFNLKKGGVHSGHVQTGLRDPFCIVQNGKGRCQDGFTKEVTGAEGVRVLVATRAKPNPDTSSELDRAYFKSFLDVLNHPQQTGRFNFTTQFPNYKEVYYKPDFGSKKQGKPVVFDMDMSAGDFVALFYLLKLPVEVINLKAIIVSPTGWANAATIDLVYDLLHMMGRDDIPVGLGDVFAVNQSDPIFSAVGDCRMCMLLEDTLAAAIWTREMC
;
A
#
# COMPACT_ATOMS: atom_id res chain seq x y z
N MET A 1 -33.85 66.15 25.15
CA MET A 1 -33.08 65.03 25.75
C MET A 1 -33.56 63.64 25.34
N LEU A 2 -34.85 63.39 25.02
CA LEU A 2 -35.28 62.06 24.57
C LEU A 2 -34.82 61.68 23.15
N LEU A 3 -34.88 62.59 22.17
CA LEU A 3 -34.49 62.28 20.77
C LEU A 3 -33.00 61.92 20.59
N GLN A 4 -32.12 62.45 21.45
CA GLN A 4 -30.68 62.22 21.35
C GLN A 4 -30.28 60.83 21.89
N ARG A 5 -31.06 60.28 22.83
CA ARG A 5 -30.87 58.90 23.34
C ARG A 5 -31.38 57.87 22.33
N THR A 6 -32.47 58.15 21.62
CA THR A 6 -33.00 57.23 20.60
C THR A 6 -32.06 57.11 19.40
N PHE A 7 -31.40 58.21 19.02
CA PHE A 7 -30.44 58.20 17.91
C PHE A 7 -29.19 57.34 18.20
N TRP A 8 -28.67 57.40 19.44
CA TRP A 8 -27.53 56.55 19.84
C TRP A 8 -27.92 55.07 19.98
N VAL A 9 -29.13 54.76 20.45
CA VAL A 9 -29.59 53.36 20.54
C VAL A 9 -29.79 52.75 19.14
N VAL A 10 -30.30 53.53 18.17
CA VAL A 10 -30.45 53.08 16.78
C VAL A 10 -29.08 52.94 16.09
N LEU A 11 -28.13 53.84 16.34
CA LEU A 11 -26.78 53.72 15.77
C LEU A 11 -26.04 52.48 16.31
N VAL A 12 -26.15 52.18 17.61
CA VAL A 12 -25.54 50.98 18.23
C VAL A 12 -26.21 49.69 17.72
N PHE A 13 -27.52 49.71 17.46
CA PHE A 13 -28.21 48.58 16.84
C PHE A 13 -27.83 48.38 15.37
N ILE A 14 -27.62 49.46 14.61
CA ILE A 14 -27.21 49.36 13.20
C ILE A 14 -25.74 48.93 13.08
N THR A 15 -24.84 49.39 13.98
CA THR A 15 -23.46 48.87 14.03
C THR A 15 -23.39 47.45 14.58
N GLY A 16 -24.29 47.07 15.49
CA GLY A 16 -24.41 45.70 16.01
C GLY A 16 -24.95 44.71 14.98
N LEU A 17 -25.88 45.13 14.11
CA LEU A 17 -26.40 44.33 13.00
C LEU A 17 -25.43 44.27 11.82
N ALA A 18 -24.60 45.30 11.59
CA ALA A 18 -23.52 45.24 10.60
C ALA A 18 -22.33 44.37 11.07
N ALA A 19 -22.11 44.24 12.40
CA ALA A 19 -21.10 43.36 12.98
C ALA A 19 -21.59 41.89 13.15
N ALA A 20 -22.88 41.62 12.99
CA ALA A 20 -23.47 40.28 13.14
C ALA A 20 -23.60 39.50 11.81
N ASN A 21 -23.18 40.08 10.69
CA ASN A 21 -23.10 39.41 9.38
C ASN A 21 -21.67 38.99 9.01
N VAL A 22 -20.83 38.70 10.01
CA VAL A 22 -19.80 37.69 9.82
C VAL A 22 -20.51 36.37 10.05
N HIS A 23 -21.06 35.79 8.98
CA HIS A 23 -21.29 34.35 8.99
C HIS A 23 -19.97 33.72 9.45
N PRO A 24 -19.92 32.96 10.55
CA PRO A 24 -18.83 32.03 10.68
C PRO A 24 -19.00 31.14 9.46
N VAL A 25 -18.12 31.29 8.47
CA VAL A 25 -17.89 30.20 7.55
C VAL A 25 -17.39 29.11 8.49
N GLU A 26 -18.29 28.24 8.96
CA GLU A 26 -17.92 26.95 9.49
C GLU A 26 -17.11 26.33 8.36
N SER A 27 -15.78 26.45 8.45
CA SER A 27 -14.88 25.88 7.47
C SER A 27 -15.05 24.38 7.63
N ARG A 28 -15.88 23.79 6.78
CA ARG A 28 -16.02 22.34 6.75
C ARG A 28 -14.62 21.76 6.55
N PRO A 29 -14.26 20.70 7.30
CA PRO A 29 -12.93 20.13 7.21
C PRO A 29 -12.64 19.69 5.77
N HIS A 30 -11.36 19.69 5.42
CA HIS A 30 -10.87 19.09 4.19
C HIS A 30 -11.13 17.58 4.25
N ARG A 31 -12.12 17.14 3.49
CA ARG A 31 -12.43 15.72 3.30
C ARG A 31 -11.30 15.05 2.55
N ILE A 32 -10.80 13.94 3.07
CA ILE A 32 -9.69 13.16 2.53
C ILE A 32 -10.13 11.71 2.33
N LEU A 33 -9.72 11.15 1.20
CA LEU A 33 -9.75 9.72 0.92
C LEU A 33 -8.32 9.24 0.68
N LEU A 34 -7.95 8.11 1.30
CA LEU A 34 -6.65 7.46 1.13
C LEU A 34 -6.81 6.19 0.28
N ASP A 35 -6.01 6.02 -0.76
CA ASP A 35 -5.81 4.75 -1.47
C ASP A 35 -4.38 4.25 -1.20
N THR A 36 -4.24 3.03 -0.68
CA THR A 36 -3.03 2.51 -0.03
C THR A 36 -2.87 1.02 -0.32
N ASP A 37 -1.65 0.51 -0.32
CA ASP A 37 -1.34 -0.92 -0.39
C ASP A 37 -0.76 -1.48 0.92
N VAL A 38 -0.90 -0.72 2.01
CA VAL A 38 -0.83 -1.19 3.41
C VAL A 38 0.53 -1.82 3.75
N ASP A 39 1.61 -1.24 3.21
CA ASP A 39 2.98 -1.49 3.64
C ASP A 39 3.32 -0.72 4.94
N THR A 40 4.51 -0.96 5.47
CA THR A 40 5.05 -0.42 6.70
C THR A 40 5.08 1.11 6.69
N ASP A 41 5.46 1.72 5.58
CA ASP A 41 5.48 3.17 5.40
C ASP A 41 4.08 3.77 5.19
N ASP A 42 3.11 3.02 4.66
CA ASP A 42 1.70 3.44 4.67
C ASP A 42 1.16 3.60 6.10
N PHE A 43 1.60 2.78 7.06
CA PHE A 43 1.18 2.93 8.46
C PHE A 43 1.58 4.29 9.01
N PHE A 44 2.76 4.78 8.63
CA PHE A 44 3.26 6.10 9.04
C PHE A 44 2.38 7.19 8.46
N ALA A 45 2.02 7.08 7.18
CA ALA A 45 1.10 8.00 6.49
C ALA A 45 -0.29 8.01 7.14
N LEU A 46 -0.88 6.83 7.33
CA LEU A 46 -2.21 6.67 7.92
C LEU A 46 -2.26 7.23 9.35
N LEU A 47 -1.33 6.82 10.21
CA LEU A 47 -1.31 7.25 11.61
C LEU A 47 -1.02 8.75 11.72
N TYR A 48 -0.16 9.31 10.87
CA TYR A 48 0.02 10.76 10.78
C TYR A 48 -1.31 11.46 10.45
N MET A 49 -2.07 10.99 9.46
CA MET A 49 -3.36 11.58 9.09
C MET A 49 -4.43 11.43 10.18
N LEU A 50 -4.49 10.28 10.88
CA LEU A 50 -5.45 10.05 11.97
C LEU A 50 -5.20 10.95 13.19
N LYS A 51 -3.99 11.50 13.31
CA LYS A 51 -3.56 12.42 14.36
C LYS A 51 -3.83 13.89 14.07
N LEU A 52 -4.15 14.23 12.82
CA LEU A 52 -4.44 15.61 12.44
C LEU A 52 -5.70 16.14 13.13
N ASN A 53 -5.81 17.47 13.20
CA ASN A 53 -6.97 18.14 13.77
C ASN A 53 -8.23 17.84 12.93
N ARG A 54 -9.17 17.11 13.50
CA ARG A 54 -10.42 16.70 12.83
C ARG A 54 -11.34 17.85 12.43
N SER A 55 -11.18 19.01 13.05
CA SER A 55 -11.93 20.22 12.65
C SER A 55 -11.39 20.82 11.35
N GLU A 56 -10.18 20.42 10.95
CA GLU A 56 -9.47 20.91 9.77
C GLU A 56 -9.38 19.82 8.68
N PHE A 57 -9.13 18.56 9.06
CA PHE A 57 -8.97 17.42 8.15
C PHE A 57 -9.85 16.26 8.56
N GLU A 58 -10.65 15.74 7.63
CA GLU A 58 -11.54 14.62 7.86
C GLU A 58 -11.19 13.48 6.91
N LEU A 59 -10.41 12.50 7.40
CA LEU A 59 -10.22 11.23 6.70
C LEU A 59 -11.51 10.43 6.80
N GLU A 60 -12.18 10.21 5.67
CA GLU A 60 -13.51 9.56 5.61
C GLU A 60 -13.46 8.12 5.10
N ALA A 61 -12.46 7.80 4.28
CA ALA A 61 -12.31 6.48 3.69
C ALA A 61 -10.85 6.10 3.42
N ILE A 62 -10.63 4.80 3.49
CA ILE A 62 -9.40 4.11 3.10
C ILE A 62 -9.79 3.06 2.06
N THR A 63 -9.13 3.06 0.90
CA THR A 63 -9.28 2.03 -0.11
C THR A 63 -7.97 1.28 -0.26
N ILE A 64 -8.07 -0.04 -0.32
CA ILE A 64 -6.92 -0.94 -0.31
C ILE A 64 -6.70 -1.46 -1.72
N ASN A 65 -5.48 -1.29 -2.22
CA ASN A 65 -5.02 -1.87 -3.46
C ASN A 65 -4.25 -3.16 -3.17
N ALA A 66 -4.78 -4.31 -3.60
CA ALA A 66 -4.18 -5.62 -3.36
C ALA A 66 -3.30 -6.10 -4.55
N ASN A 67 -3.08 -5.23 -5.54
CA ASN A 67 -2.22 -5.48 -6.70
C ASN A 67 -0.72 -5.17 -6.41
N ALA A 68 -0.34 -4.96 -5.15
CA ALA A 68 1.02 -4.57 -4.77
C ALA A 68 1.51 -5.32 -3.51
N TRP A 69 1.92 -4.60 -2.47
CA TRP A 69 2.70 -5.11 -1.32
C TRP A 69 1.91 -5.92 -0.28
N THR A 70 0.58 -5.91 -0.33
CA THR A 70 -0.26 -6.67 0.63
C THR A 70 -1.24 -7.63 -0.05
N ASP A 71 -1.74 -8.60 0.73
CA ASP A 71 -2.92 -9.40 0.41
C ASP A 71 -4.18 -8.87 1.16
N ALA A 72 -5.29 -8.79 0.42
CA ALA A 72 -6.50 -8.09 0.82
C ALA A 72 -7.04 -8.42 2.22
N GLY A 73 -7.09 -9.71 2.58
CA GLY A 73 -7.64 -10.15 3.87
C GLY A 73 -6.81 -9.68 5.07
N HIS A 74 -5.48 -9.71 4.94
CA HIS A 74 -4.57 -9.25 5.99
C HIS A 74 -4.61 -7.72 6.10
N ALA A 75 -4.51 -7.04 4.96
CA ALA A 75 -4.60 -5.59 4.87
C ALA A 75 -5.86 -5.03 5.54
N VAL A 76 -7.04 -5.58 5.22
CA VAL A 76 -8.32 -5.12 5.80
C VAL A 76 -8.32 -5.27 7.31
N ASN A 77 -7.90 -6.44 7.81
CA ASN A 77 -7.91 -6.63 9.26
C ASN A 77 -6.90 -5.72 9.95
N GLN A 78 -5.72 -5.51 9.36
CA GLN A 78 -4.72 -4.57 9.87
C GLN A 78 -5.27 -3.14 9.97
N ILE A 79 -5.91 -2.66 8.91
CA ILE A 79 -6.55 -1.33 8.91
C ILE A 79 -7.66 -1.27 9.96
N TYR A 80 -8.48 -2.31 10.11
CA TYR A 80 -9.51 -2.35 11.16
C TYR A 80 -8.93 -2.32 12.57
N ASP A 81 -7.85 -3.07 12.83
CA ASP A 81 -7.20 -3.10 14.14
C ASP A 81 -6.57 -1.71 14.46
N ILE A 82 -5.95 -1.05 13.47
CA ILE A 82 -5.44 0.34 13.58
C ILE A 82 -6.59 1.33 13.82
N LEU A 83 -7.67 1.27 13.05
CA LEU A 83 -8.82 2.17 13.20
C LEU A 83 -9.49 1.98 14.56
N TYR A 84 -9.58 0.74 15.05
CA TYR A 84 -10.10 0.44 16.37
C TYR A 84 -9.20 1.04 17.46
N MET A 85 -7.88 0.87 17.37
CA MET A 85 -6.91 1.53 18.25
C MET A 85 -7.12 3.04 18.27
N MET A 86 -7.32 3.67 17.10
CA MET A 86 -7.50 5.12 16.99
C MET A 86 -8.92 5.61 17.33
N GLY A 87 -9.85 4.69 17.66
CA GLY A 87 -11.25 5.00 17.89
C GLY A 87 -11.92 5.63 16.66
N ARG A 88 -11.59 5.12 15.47
CA ARG A 88 -12.00 5.60 14.14
C ARG A 88 -12.72 4.55 13.30
N ASP A 89 -13.55 3.74 13.96
CA ASP A 89 -14.41 2.78 13.28
C ASP A 89 -15.46 3.43 12.35
N ASP A 90 -15.61 4.77 12.40
CA ASP A 90 -16.41 5.56 11.46
C ASP A 90 -15.82 5.61 10.04
N ILE A 91 -14.51 5.37 9.88
CA ILE A 91 -13.86 5.42 8.56
C ILE A 91 -14.28 4.19 7.72
N ALA A 92 -14.76 4.47 6.51
CA ALA A 92 -15.11 3.43 5.55
C ALA A 92 -13.83 2.77 5.00
N VAL A 93 -13.83 1.45 4.87
CA VAL A 93 -12.71 0.70 4.28
C VAL A 93 -13.23 -0.12 3.12
N GLY A 94 -12.65 0.09 1.94
CA GLY A 94 -12.94 -0.68 0.74
C GLY A 94 -11.73 -1.49 0.32
N VAL A 95 -11.93 -2.71 -0.16
CA VAL A 95 -10.86 -3.48 -0.82
C VAL A 95 -11.41 -4.14 -2.06
N GLY A 96 -10.58 -4.17 -3.11
CA GLY A 96 -10.85 -4.96 -4.32
C GLY A 96 -12.26 -4.83 -4.87
N GLY A 97 -12.78 -5.99 -5.30
CA GLY A 97 -14.06 -6.20 -5.95
C GLY A 97 -14.02 -7.32 -7.00
N GLU A 98 -14.99 -8.24 -6.94
CA GLU A 98 -15.05 -9.46 -7.78
C GLU A 98 -15.60 -9.24 -9.21
N GLY A 99 -15.80 -7.98 -9.61
CA GLY A 99 -16.18 -7.66 -10.98
C GLY A 99 -15.04 -7.89 -11.97
N GLY A 100 -15.37 -8.20 -13.22
CA GLY A 100 -14.40 -8.40 -14.30
C GLY A 100 -14.38 -7.30 -15.38
N ILE A 101 -13.34 -7.29 -16.18
CA ILE A 101 -13.23 -6.50 -17.42
C ILE A 101 -13.39 -7.44 -18.61
N LEU A 102 -14.45 -7.22 -19.39
CA LEU A 102 -14.74 -8.00 -20.59
C LEU A 102 -13.65 -7.85 -21.65
N GLU A 103 -13.65 -8.75 -22.63
CA GLU A 103 -12.71 -8.73 -23.76
C GLU A 103 -12.74 -7.42 -24.57
N ASP A 104 -13.87 -6.73 -24.65
CA ASP A 104 -13.97 -5.43 -25.34
C ASP A 104 -13.51 -4.24 -24.46
N GLY A 105 -13.10 -4.49 -23.22
CA GLY A 105 -12.71 -3.46 -22.25
C GLY A 105 -13.89 -2.88 -21.46
N THR A 106 -15.10 -3.43 -21.61
CA THR A 106 -16.23 -3.05 -20.75
C THR A 106 -15.96 -3.50 -19.31
N MET A 107 -15.88 -2.55 -18.39
CA MET A 107 -15.73 -2.84 -16.97
C MET A 107 -17.11 -3.13 -16.37
N LEU A 108 -17.24 -4.27 -15.71
CA LEU A 108 -18.46 -4.66 -15.00
C LEU A 108 -18.57 -3.93 -13.65
N PRO A 109 -19.75 -3.95 -12.99
CA PRO A 109 -19.87 -3.46 -11.62
C PRO A 109 -18.92 -4.19 -10.67
N ASN A 110 -18.48 -3.51 -9.61
CA ASN A 110 -17.61 -4.05 -8.56
C ASN A 110 -16.23 -4.54 -9.03
N VAL A 111 -15.70 -4.09 -10.18
CA VAL A 111 -14.30 -4.39 -10.55
C VAL A 111 -13.34 -3.75 -9.56
N GLY A 112 -12.41 -4.54 -9.01
CA GLY A 112 -11.46 -4.11 -7.98
C GLY A 112 -10.00 -4.03 -8.43
N GLY A 113 -9.15 -3.45 -7.58
CA GLY A 113 -7.70 -3.46 -7.74
C GLY A 113 -7.03 -4.71 -7.20
N TYR A 114 -7.47 -5.91 -7.62
CA TYR A 114 -6.77 -7.16 -7.32
C TYR A 114 -5.63 -7.46 -8.30
N LEU A 115 -5.79 -7.01 -9.54
CA LEU A 115 -4.88 -7.25 -10.67
C LEU A 115 -4.66 -5.94 -11.43
N PRO A 116 -3.57 -5.76 -12.19
CA PRO A 116 -3.41 -4.56 -13.01
C PRO A 116 -4.41 -4.57 -14.16
N LEU A 117 -4.81 -3.40 -14.66
CA LEU A 117 -5.78 -3.26 -15.76
C LEU A 117 -5.45 -4.10 -17.00
N ILE A 118 -4.15 -4.32 -17.26
CA ILE A 118 -3.69 -5.12 -18.40
C ILE A 118 -3.89 -6.63 -18.24
N GLU A 119 -3.99 -7.13 -17.01
CA GLU A 119 -4.22 -8.55 -16.70
C GLU A 119 -5.67 -8.84 -16.29
N GLN A 120 -6.48 -7.81 -16.05
CA GLN A 120 -7.89 -7.98 -15.68
C GLN A 120 -8.73 -8.58 -16.82
N GLY A 121 -9.35 -9.72 -16.49
CA GLY A 121 -10.33 -10.44 -17.30
C GLY A 121 -11.67 -10.57 -16.57
N ASN A 122 -12.40 -11.66 -16.83
CA ASN A 122 -13.71 -11.93 -16.18
C ASN A 122 -13.60 -12.55 -14.78
N SER A 123 -12.39 -12.68 -14.24
CA SER A 123 -12.08 -13.26 -12.94
C SER A 123 -11.10 -12.37 -12.18
N THR A 124 -11.07 -12.53 -10.87
CA THR A 124 -10.03 -11.97 -9.98
C THR A 124 -8.77 -12.83 -9.92
N ALA A 125 -8.82 -14.04 -10.51
CA ALA A 125 -7.64 -14.80 -10.87
C ALA A 125 -7.04 -14.27 -12.18
N GLY A 126 -5.72 -14.14 -12.23
CA GLY A 126 -5.00 -13.67 -13.41
C GLY A 126 -3.48 -13.77 -13.25
N GLY A 127 -2.77 -13.20 -14.22
CA GLY A 127 -1.32 -13.03 -14.16
C GLY A 127 -0.90 -12.13 -13.01
N CYS A 128 0.42 -12.00 -12.84
CA CYS A 128 1.00 -11.15 -11.79
C CYS A 128 2.20 -10.36 -12.32
N ARG A 129 2.29 -10.10 -13.63
CA ARG A 129 3.56 -9.72 -14.31
C ARG A 129 4.37 -8.66 -13.57
N TYR A 130 3.70 -7.62 -13.06
CA TYR A 130 4.34 -6.51 -12.36
C TYR A 130 4.55 -6.84 -10.88
N ARG A 131 3.56 -7.51 -10.27
CA ARG A 131 3.59 -7.96 -8.88
C ARG A 131 4.70 -9.00 -8.62
N GLN A 132 5.25 -9.66 -9.64
CA GLN A 132 6.44 -10.54 -9.52
C GLN A 132 7.68 -9.78 -9.03
N ALA A 133 7.76 -8.47 -9.23
CA ALA A 133 8.87 -7.68 -8.71
C ALA A 133 8.85 -7.55 -7.18
N ILE A 134 7.75 -7.91 -6.51
CA ILE A 134 7.62 -7.83 -5.06
C ILE A 134 7.96 -9.19 -4.43
N PRO A 135 8.91 -9.25 -3.47
CA PRO A 135 9.22 -10.48 -2.76
C PRO A 135 7.98 -11.07 -2.06
N VAL A 136 7.87 -12.40 -2.04
CA VAL A 136 6.71 -13.08 -1.42
C VAL A 136 6.96 -13.44 0.05
N GLY A 137 8.18 -13.83 0.38
CA GLY A 137 8.60 -14.24 1.72
C GLY A 137 9.25 -13.12 2.51
N LEU A 138 10.44 -13.39 3.05
CA LEU A 138 11.23 -12.44 3.84
C LEU A 138 11.49 -11.13 3.07
N GLY A 139 11.29 -10.00 3.74
CA GLY A 139 11.40 -8.65 3.17
C GLY A 139 10.32 -8.34 2.12
N GLY A 140 9.19 -9.06 2.17
CA GLY A 140 8.11 -9.00 1.21
C GLY A 140 6.76 -9.23 1.83
N LYS A 141 5.80 -9.70 1.03
CA LYS A 141 4.37 -9.77 1.42
C LYS A 141 4.09 -10.51 2.73
N LEU A 142 4.80 -11.61 3.00
CA LEU A 142 4.65 -12.34 4.28
C LEU A 142 4.89 -11.42 5.48
N ASP A 143 5.97 -10.66 5.43
CA ASP A 143 6.36 -9.76 6.50
C ASP A 143 5.42 -8.56 6.54
N ILE A 144 4.97 -8.05 5.39
CA ILE A 144 4.04 -6.92 5.32
C ILE A 144 2.65 -7.30 5.86
N ASP A 145 2.08 -8.42 5.42
CA ASP A 145 0.75 -8.89 5.84
C ASP A 145 0.63 -9.13 7.35
N SER A 146 1.73 -9.53 7.98
CA SER A 146 1.80 -9.75 9.43
C SER A 146 2.34 -8.52 10.19
N ASN A 147 2.85 -7.52 9.46
CA ASN A 147 3.75 -6.49 9.96
C ASN A 147 4.84 -7.07 10.87
N TYR A 148 5.58 -8.04 10.37
CA TYR A 148 6.61 -8.80 11.11
C TYR A 148 6.07 -9.43 12.41
N GLY A 149 4.79 -9.86 12.40
CA GLY A 149 4.06 -10.38 13.56
C GLY A 149 3.57 -9.31 14.57
N LEU A 150 3.93 -8.04 14.39
CA LEU A 150 3.55 -6.96 15.31
C LEU A 150 2.04 -6.72 15.33
N ARG A 151 1.34 -6.97 14.22
CA ARG A 151 -0.11 -6.75 14.16
C ARG A 151 -0.83 -7.48 15.29
N LYS A 152 -0.61 -8.80 15.44
CA LYS A 152 -1.23 -9.61 16.50
C LYS A 152 -0.65 -9.32 17.88
N GLY A 153 0.64 -9.02 17.97
CA GLY A 153 1.32 -8.77 19.24
C GLY A 153 1.00 -7.41 19.87
N PHE A 154 0.66 -6.41 19.06
CA PHE A 154 0.51 -5.02 19.50
C PHE A 154 -0.91 -4.49 19.35
N LEU A 155 -1.55 -4.68 18.18
CA LEU A 155 -2.81 -4.00 17.90
C LEU A 155 -4.00 -4.67 18.60
N PRO A 156 -4.96 -3.87 19.11
CA PRO A 156 -6.20 -4.40 19.64
C PRO A 156 -7.09 -4.96 18.53
N GLN A 157 -7.83 -6.03 18.84
CA GLN A 157 -8.84 -6.57 17.92
C GLN A 157 -10.21 -5.95 18.21
N GLY A 158 -10.75 -5.26 17.19
CA GLY A 158 -12.07 -4.62 17.23
C GLY A 158 -13.22 -5.57 16.89
N SER A 159 -14.42 -5.00 16.78
CA SER A 159 -15.62 -5.74 16.34
C SER A 159 -15.70 -5.91 14.81
N ARG A 160 -15.03 -5.02 14.07
CA ARG A 160 -14.90 -5.10 12.61
C ARG A 160 -13.87 -6.18 12.26
N LYS A 161 -14.18 -6.95 11.23
CA LYS A 161 -13.29 -8.00 10.70
C LYS A 161 -13.55 -8.20 9.22
N TYR A 162 -12.54 -8.64 8.50
CA TYR A 162 -12.67 -9.05 7.11
C TYR A 162 -13.68 -10.20 6.99
N SER A 163 -14.57 -10.08 6.01
CA SER A 163 -15.51 -11.13 5.64
C SER A 163 -15.74 -11.02 4.14
N PRO A 164 -15.36 -12.01 3.32
CA PRO A 164 -15.39 -11.91 1.86
C PRO A 164 -16.75 -11.40 1.32
N LEU A 165 -17.86 -11.94 1.84
CA LEU A 165 -19.22 -11.60 1.36
C LEU A 165 -19.80 -10.29 1.92
N ARG A 166 -19.15 -9.66 2.90
CA ARG A 166 -19.66 -8.45 3.58
C ARG A 166 -18.72 -7.26 3.48
N GLN A 167 -17.49 -7.49 3.04
CA GLN A 167 -16.49 -6.45 2.92
C GLN A 167 -16.91 -5.50 1.79
N PRO A 168 -17.04 -4.19 2.05
CA PRO A 168 -17.29 -3.22 0.98
C PRO A 168 -16.19 -3.26 -0.07
N THR A 169 -16.59 -3.20 -1.34
CA THR A 169 -15.64 -3.10 -2.46
C THR A 169 -15.03 -1.70 -2.50
N THR A 170 -13.83 -1.58 -3.07
CA THR A 170 -13.21 -0.28 -3.26
C THR A 170 -14.11 0.66 -4.06
N GLN A 171 -14.72 0.17 -5.14
CA GLN A 171 -15.60 1.00 -5.98
C GLN A 171 -16.83 1.49 -5.23
N GLN A 172 -17.42 0.67 -4.35
CA GLN A 172 -18.56 1.10 -3.53
C GLN A 172 -18.18 2.25 -2.59
N VAL A 173 -17.02 2.15 -1.93
CA VAL A 173 -16.53 3.19 -1.02
C VAL A 173 -16.18 4.47 -1.77
N LEU A 174 -15.48 4.37 -2.92
CA LEU A 174 -15.14 5.51 -3.77
C LEU A 174 -16.40 6.25 -4.24
N ILE A 175 -17.40 5.52 -4.76
CA ILE A 175 -18.66 6.10 -5.23
C ILE A 175 -19.40 6.80 -4.09
N ASP A 176 -19.54 6.16 -2.93
CA ASP A 176 -20.22 6.74 -1.75
C ASP A 176 -19.56 8.06 -1.33
N LYS A 177 -18.24 8.05 -1.08
CA LYS A 177 -17.55 9.24 -0.55
C LYS A 177 -17.40 10.35 -1.56
N ILE A 178 -17.10 10.03 -2.82
CA ILE A 178 -16.87 11.05 -3.85
C ILE A 178 -18.22 11.66 -4.29
N SER A 179 -19.31 10.89 -4.33
CA SER A 179 -20.64 11.44 -4.67
C SER A 179 -21.19 12.41 -3.62
N ALA A 180 -20.80 12.26 -2.34
CA ALA A 180 -21.25 13.12 -1.24
C ALA A 180 -20.76 14.58 -1.33
N GLY A 181 -19.71 14.86 -2.12
CA GLY A 181 -19.25 16.23 -2.37
C GLY A 181 -17.74 16.32 -2.62
N PRO A 182 -17.20 17.55 -2.63
CA PRO A 182 -15.78 17.79 -2.90
C PRO A 182 -14.86 17.07 -1.91
N ILE A 183 -13.84 16.38 -2.40
CA ILE A 183 -12.90 15.57 -1.62
C ILE A 183 -11.49 15.59 -2.23
N ALA A 184 -10.45 15.54 -1.40
CA ALA A 184 -9.07 15.34 -1.83
C ALA A 184 -8.72 13.85 -1.78
N VAL A 185 -7.97 13.36 -2.76
CA VAL A 185 -7.56 11.95 -2.83
C VAL A 185 -6.05 11.87 -2.68
N ILE A 186 -5.58 11.02 -1.78
CA ILE A 186 -4.17 10.71 -1.58
C ILE A 186 -3.98 9.26 -1.99
N ILE A 187 -3.12 9.00 -2.98
CA ILE A 187 -2.82 7.68 -3.51
C ILE A 187 -1.36 7.39 -3.17
N ILE A 188 -1.13 6.39 -2.32
CA ILE A 188 0.18 5.94 -1.88
C ILE A 188 0.47 4.47 -2.22
N GLY A 189 -0.48 3.79 -2.88
CA GLY A 189 -0.26 2.48 -3.50
C GLY A 189 -0.37 2.52 -5.03
N ALA A 190 -0.55 1.35 -5.64
CA ALA A 190 -0.82 1.25 -7.08
C ALA A 190 -2.13 1.97 -7.48
N HIS A 191 -2.19 2.47 -8.71
CA HIS A 191 -3.27 3.39 -9.15
C HIS A 191 -4.56 2.71 -9.63
N THR A 192 -4.58 1.37 -9.64
CA THR A 192 -5.62 0.54 -10.27
C THR A 192 -7.03 0.89 -9.79
N ASN A 193 -7.24 0.92 -8.47
CA ASN A 193 -8.53 1.23 -7.86
C ASN A 193 -9.13 2.54 -8.39
N PHE A 194 -8.31 3.59 -8.39
CA PHE A 194 -8.74 4.92 -8.75
C PHE A 194 -8.90 5.09 -10.27
N ALA A 195 -8.05 4.45 -11.08
CA ALA A 195 -8.21 4.43 -12.53
C ALA A 195 -9.54 3.78 -12.94
N ILE A 196 -9.88 2.62 -12.37
CA ILE A 196 -11.17 1.95 -12.59
C ILE A 196 -12.32 2.91 -12.24
N PHE A 197 -12.23 3.59 -11.10
CA PHE A 197 -13.24 4.56 -10.68
C PHE A 197 -13.41 5.69 -11.69
N LEU A 198 -12.31 6.31 -12.13
CA LEU A 198 -12.32 7.44 -13.07
C LEU A 198 -12.86 7.04 -14.45
N MET A 199 -12.56 5.82 -14.89
CA MET A 199 -13.02 5.29 -16.18
C MET A 199 -14.51 4.91 -16.14
N ASN A 200 -15.01 4.38 -15.02
CA ASN A 200 -16.43 4.00 -14.86
C ASN A 200 -17.34 5.16 -14.44
N ASN A 201 -16.82 6.12 -13.69
CA ASN A 201 -17.60 7.20 -13.10
C ASN A 201 -17.09 8.60 -13.53
N PRO A 202 -16.97 8.88 -14.84
CA PRO A 202 -16.39 10.14 -15.33
C PRO A 202 -17.17 11.38 -14.86
N HIS A 203 -18.47 11.24 -14.57
CA HIS A 203 -19.33 12.31 -14.07
C HIS A 203 -19.02 12.73 -12.61
N LEU A 204 -18.33 11.89 -11.84
CA LEU A 204 -17.90 12.17 -10.47
C LEU A 204 -16.53 12.84 -10.38
N LYS A 205 -15.77 12.93 -11.49
CA LYS A 205 -14.46 13.61 -11.54
C LYS A 205 -14.49 15.03 -10.96
N LYS A 206 -15.58 15.75 -11.21
CA LYS A 206 -15.81 17.13 -10.73
C LYS A 206 -15.82 17.28 -9.20
N ASN A 207 -16.03 16.19 -8.46
CA ASN A 207 -16.03 16.20 -6.99
C ASN A 207 -14.62 15.95 -6.42
N ILE A 208 -13.64 15.60 -7.25
CA ILE A 208 -12.26 15.42 -6.78
C ILE A 208 -11.55 16.76 -6.92
N LYS A 209 -11.18 17.35 -5.78
CA LYS A 209 -10.51 18.66 -5.73
C LYS A 209 -9.07 18.60 -6.20
N HIS A 210 -8.35 17.57 -5.75
CA HIS A 210 -6.93 17.39 -5.98
C HIS A 210 -6.56 15.92 -5.74
N ILE A 211 -5.56 15.43 -6.47
CA ILE A 211 -4.98 14.10 -6.28
C ILE A 211 -3.51 14.27 -5.88
N TYR A 212 -3.11 13.68 -4.75
CA TYR A 212 -1.72 13.62 -4.30
C TYR A 212 -1.23 12.19 -4.49
N ILE A 213 -0.09 12.02 -5.13
CA ILE A 213 0.44 10.70 -5.52
C ILE A 213 1.82 10.53 -4.92
N MET A 214 2.03 9.48 -4.14
CA MET A 214 3.37 8.91 -3.96
C MET A 214 3.63 7.99 -5.14
N GLY A 215 4.70 8.26 -5.88
CA GLY A 215 5.16 7.34 -6.91
C GLY A 215 5.95 7.99 -8.03
N GLY A 216 6.60 7.15 -8.82
CA GLY A 216 7.41 7.56 -9.96
C GLY A 216 8.79 8.10 -9.59
N GLY A 217 9.62 8.28 -10.60
CA GLY A 217 10.93 8.94 -10.50
C GLY A 217 11.19 9.72 -11.78
N VAL A 218 11.07 11.05 -11.73
CA VAL A 218 11.09 11.91 -12.93
C VAL A 218 12.53 12.17 -13.37
N ARG A 219 13.29 12.84 -12.51
CA ARG A 219 14.71 13.14 -12.64
C ARG A 219 15.52 12.45 -11.52
N SER A 220 14.87 11.55 -10.77
CA SER A 220 15.45 10.76 -9.69
C SER A 220 16.75 10.09 -10.11
N ARG A 221 17.67 10.00 -9.15
CA ARG A 221 18.88 9.20 -9.24
C ARG A 221 18.96 8.41 -7.96
N ASN A 222 18.72 7.11 -8.06
CA ASN A 222 18.70 6.18 -6.95
C ASN A 222 20.07 6.20 -6.26
N PRO A 223 20.14 6.65 -4.99
CA PRO A 223 21.37 6.64 -4.22
C PRO A 223 21.68 5.25 -3.64
N THR A 224 20.69 4.36 -3.59
CA THR A 224 20.79 3.02 -3.00
C THR A 224 21.68 2.12 -3.84
N GLY A 225 22.55 1.36 -3.18
CA GLY A 225 23.52 0.51 -3.85
C GLY A 225 24.67 1.29 -4.51
N CYS A 226 24.87 2.56 -4.17
CA CYS A 226 26.11 3.30 -4.49
C CYS A 226 27.16 3.03 -3.40
N CYS A 227 28.35 2.59 -3.80
CA CYS A 227 29.50 2.54 -2.90
C CYS A 227 29.95 3.97 -2.58
N THR A 228 30.04 4.31 -1.30
CA THR A 228 30.60 5.60 -0.85
C THR A 228 32.07 5.70 -1.25
N GLN A 229 32.63 6.93 -1.33
CA GLN A 229 34.03 7.16 -1.70
C GLN A 229 35.06 6.44 -0.79
N ASN A 230 34.65 6.02 0.42
CA ASN A 230 35.47 5.30 1.39
C ASN A 230 35.17 3.78 1.44
N SER A 231 34.41 3.25 0.49
CA SER A 231 34.06 1.83 0.46
C SER A 231 35.28 0.99 0.08
N GLY A 232 35.55 -0.07 0.84
CA GLY A 232 36.59 -1.05 0.52
C GLY A 232 36.34 -1.78 -0.81
N SER A 233 37.34 -2.52 -1.30
CA SER A 233 37.30 -3.27 -2.57
C SER A 233 36.22 -4.37 -2.66
N SER A 234 35.46 -4.60 -1.60
CA SER A 234 34.34 -5.55 -1.53
C SER A 234 32.99 -4.96 -1.98
N CYS A 235 32.87 -3.63 -2.07
CA CYS A 235 31.62 -2.99 -2.46
C CYS A 235 31.46 -2.96 -3.98
N GLN A 236 30.43 -3.63 -4.50
CA GLN A 236 30.05 -3.56 -5.91
C GLN A 236 28.73 -2.80 -6.05
N PRO A 237 28.73 -1.62 -6.71
CA PRO A 237 27.51 -0.88 -6.94
C PRO A 237 26.57 -1.66 -7.86
N ARG A 238 25.32 -1.89 -7.47
CA ARG A 238 24.35 -2.66 -8.27
C ARG A 238 23.29 -1.82 -8.98
N GLN A 239 22.83 -0.72 -8.36
CA GLN A 239 21.65 0.08 -8.81
C GLN A 239 21.92 1.60 -8.80
N CYS A 240 23.19 1.98 -8.71
CA CYS A 240 23.57 3.38 -8.52
C CYS A 240 23.17 4.24 -9.75
N GLY A 241 22.39 5.29 -9.51
CA GLY A 241 21.98 6.24 -10.54
C GLY A 241 20.84 5.79 -11.45
N ASP A 242 20.14 4.71 -11.09
CA ASP A 242 18.87 4.33 -11.72
C ASP A 242 17.76 5.33 -11.40
N HIS A 243 16.76 5.49 -12.26
CA HIS A 243 15.67 6.43 -12.00
C HIS A 243 14.65 5.83 -11.01
N GLY A 244 14.47 4.52 -11.10
CA GLY A 244 13.51 3.73 -10.35
C GLY A 244 14.07 3.05 -9.09
N ASN A 245 13.20 2.31 -8.41
CA ASN A 245 13.52 1.54 -7.19
C ASN A 245 13.19 0.03 -7.29
N LEU A 246 12.92 -0.51 -8.48
CA LEU A 246 12.66 -1.95 -8.69
C LEU A 246 13.90 -2.82 -8.42
N PHE A 247 14.26 -3.02 -7.16
CA PHE A 247 15.51 -3.63 -6.79
C PHE A 247 15.63 -5.12 -7.17
N THR A 248 14.51 -5.80 -7.41
CA THR A 248 14.45 -7.20 -7.83
C THR A 248 14.59 -7.36 -9.36
N ASP A 249 14.27 -6.34 -10.14
CA ASP A 249 14.16 -6.41 -11.60
C ASP A 249 14.76 -5.22 -12.38
N TYR A 250 15.67 -4.48 -11.74
CA TYR A 250 16.40 -3.36 -12.35
C TYR A 250 17.15 -3.73 -13.65
N THR A 251 17.48 -5.01 -13.87
CA THR A 251 18.11 -5.49 -15.12
C THR A 251 17.16 -5.46 -16.31
N SER A 252 15.85 -5.47 -16.08
CA SER A 252 14.81 -5.38 -17.10
C SER A 252 14.28 -3.95 -17.18
N ASN A 253 14.04 -3.34 -16.02
CA ASN A 253 13.46 -2.01 -15.89
C ASN A 253 14.11 -1.19 -14.75
N PRO A 254 15.13 -0.37 -15.06
CA PRO A 254 15.80 0.50 -14.10
C PRO A 254 15.10 1.87 -13.92
N TYR A 255 13.92 2.07 -14.52
CA TYR A 255 13.28 3.39 -14.63
C TYR A 255 12.07 3.55 -13.73
N ALA A 256 11.39 2.45 -13.43
CA ALA A 256 10.09 2.48 -12.77
C ALA A 256 10.19 2.49 -11.25
N GLU A 257 9.16 3.06 -10.63
CA GLU A 257 8.94 3.00 -9.19
C GLU A 257 7.77 2.03 -8.93
N PHE A 258 7.81 1.28 -7.82
CA PHE A 258 6.86 0.20 -7.50
C PHE A 258 5.38 0.57 -7.67
N ASN A 259 4.91 1.70 -7.14
CA ASN A 259 3.51 2.10 -7.20
C ASN A 259 3.04 2.40 -8.64
N ILE A 260 3.90 2.99 -9.47
CA ILE A 260 3.60 3.22 -10.89
C ILE A 260 3.77 1.93 -11.70
N PHE A 261 4.76 1.10 -11.38
CA PHE A 261 5.03 -0.17 -12.05
C PHE A 261 3.94 -1.21 -11.79
N GLY A 262 3.31 -1.19 -10.62
CA GLY A 262 2.23 -2.11 -10.27
C GLY A 262 1.05 -2.05 -11.24
N ASP A 263 0.78 -0.88 -11.84
CA ASP A 263 -0.16 -0.72 -12.95
C ASP A 263 0.12 0.56 -13.77
N PRO A 264 1.03 0.50 -14.76
CA PRO A 264 1.46 1.68 -15.52
C PRO A 264 0.33 2.34 -16.29
N PHE A 265 -0.61 1.54 -16.79
CA PHE A 265 -1.76 2.07 -17.53
C PHE A 265 -2.75 2.77 -16.59
N ALA A 266 -3.00 2.23 -15.40
CA ALA A 266 -3.80 2.93 -14.39
C ALA A 266 -3.15 4.25 -13.96
N ALA A 267 -1.85 4.26 -13.68
CA ALA A 267 -1.14 5.48 -13.33
C ALA A 267 -1.24 6.54 -14.44
N TYR A 268 -1.11 6.12 -15.71
CA TYR A 268 -1.37 6.99 -16.86
C TYR A 268 -2.79 7.57 -16.83
N GLN A 269 -3.83 6.76 -16.60
CA GLN A 269 -5.22 7.22 -16.54
C GLN A 269 -5.47 8.24 -15.41
N VAL A 270 -4.85 8.04 -14.25
CA VAL A 270 -5.00 8.95 -13.11
C VAL A 270 -4.29 10.28 -13.36
N ILE A 271 -3.03 10.25 -13.79
CA ILE A 271 -2.24 11.45 -14.07
C ILE A 271 -2.84 12.26 -15.22
N HIS A 272 -3.35 11.60 -16.27
CA HIS A 272 -4.03 12.22 -17.41
C HIS A 272 -5.53 12.50 -17.19
N SER A 273 -6.02 12.41 -15.96
CA SER A 273 -7.45 12.50 -15.66
C SER A 273 -8.08 13.88 -15.91
N GLY A 274 -7.26 14.93 -15.99
CA GLY A 274 -7.67 16.34 -16.06
C GLY A 274 -7.95 16.98 -14.69
N ILE A 275 -7.79 16.22 -13.60
CA ILE A 275 -7.88 16.71 -12.21
C ILE A 275 -6.51 17.27 -11.81
N PRO A 276 -6.43 18.32 -10.96
CA PRO A 276 -5.15 18.78 -10.43
C PRO A 276 -4.40 17.65 -9.70
N VAL A 277 -3.14 17.42 -10.07
CA VAL A 277 -2.26 16.39 -9.49
C VAL A 277 -1.05 17.05 -8.86
N THR A 278 -0.70 16.60 -7.65
CA THR A 278 0.62 16.77 -7.06
C THR A 278 1.32 15.42 -6.99
N LEU A 279 2.48 15.31 -7.61
CA LEU A 279 3.32 14.11 -7.57
C LEU A 279 4.43 14.30 -6.52
N VAL A 280 4.62 13.29 -5.67
CA VAL A 280 5.74 13.17 -4.74
C VAL A 280 6.57 11.95 -5.17
N PRO A 281 7.48 12.14 -6.14
CA PRO A 281 8.28 11.05 -6.69
C PRO A 281 9.53 10.76 -5.86
N LEU A 282 10.27 9.73 -6.27
CA LEU A 282 11.59 9.39 -5.74
C LEU A 282 12.57 10.55 -5.74
N ASP A 283 12.43 11.53 -6.64
CA ASP A 283 13.22 12.75 -6.65
C ASP A 283 13.21 13.46 -5.29
N ALA A 284 12.02 13.61 -4.71
CA ALA A 284 11.85 14.27 -3.42
C ALA A 284 12.12 13.29 -2.26
N THR A 285 11.60 12.07 -2.32
CA THR A 285 11.71 11.13 -1.19
C THR A 285 13.15 10.66 -0.98
N ASN A 286 13.96 10.56 -2.04
CA ASN A 286 15.40 10.28 -1.93
C ASN A 286 16.18 11.35 -1.16
N THR A 287 15.57 12.51 -0.89
CA THR A 287 16.20 13.59 -0.11
C THR A 287 15.80 13.59 1.38
N ILE A 288 14.97 12.63 1.80
CA ILE A 288 14.54 12.44 3.19
C ILE A 288 14.75 10.97 3.65
N PRO A 289 16.00 10.46 3.63
CA PRO A 289 16.30 9.14 4.18
C PRO A 289 16.07 9.11 5.69
N ILE A 290 15.54 8.01 6.20
CA ILE A 290 15.44 7.74 7.64
C ILE A 290 16.87 7.57 8.18
N ASN A 291 17.49 8.68 8.59
CA ASN A 291 18.86 8.68 9.09
C ASN A 291 18.92 8.24 10.57
N GLU A 292 20.14 8.01 11.06
CA GLU A 292 20.37 7.53 12.42
C GLU A 292 19.84 8.50 13.50
N ASP A 293 19.97 9.81 13.27
CA ASP A 293 19.52 10.84 14.21
C ASP A 293 17.99 10.86 14.32
N PHE A 294 17.28 10.78 13.19
CA PHE A 294 15.82 10.62 13.19
C PHE A 294 15.41 9.33 13.90
N PHE A 295 16.06 8.20 13.59
CA PHE A 295 15.72 6.91 14.18
C PHE A 295 15.88 6.93 15.71
N LYS A 296 16.99 7.45 16.22
CA LYS A 296 17.23 7.60 17.67
C LYS A 296 16.27 8.58 18.31
N THR A 297 15.96 9.69 17.63
CA THR A 297 14.98 10.66 18.16
C THR A 297 13.61 10.03 18.27
N PHE A 298 13.19 9.25 17.26
CA PHE A 298 11.95 8.51 17.28
C PHE A 298 11.94 7.42 18.36
N GLU A 299 13.06 6.68 18.53
CA GLU A 299 13.21 5.70 19.61
C GLU A 299 12.93 6.33 20.98
N ASN A 300 13.40 7.56 21.21
CA ASN A 300 13.20 8.29 22.46
C ASN A 300 11.84 9.00 22.57
N SER A 301 11.07 9.09 21.47
CA SER A 301 9.83 9.89 21.37
C SER A 301 8.64 9.02 20.95
N GLN A 302 8.20 8.15 21.86
CA GLN A 302 7.08 7.21 21.65
C GLN A 302 6.01 7.35 22.75
N HIS A 303 5.51 8.57 22.93
CA HIS A 303 4.60 8.94 24.02
C HIS A 303 3.15 8.47 23.81
N THR A 304 2.81 7.97 22.63
CA THR A 304 1.48 7.47 22.26
C THR A 304 1.56 6.05 21.69
N TYR A 305 0.45 5.32 21.68
CA TYR A 305 0.42 3.93 21.21
C TYR A 305 0.72 3.82 19.72
N GLU A 306 0.18 4.74 18.92
CA GLU A 306 0.45 4.84 17.50
C GLU A 306 1.92 5.18 17.19
N ALA A 307 2.57 6.02 18.00
CA ALA A 307 4.01 6.29 17.86
C ALA A 307 4.85 5.03 18.16
N GLN A 308 4.46 4.26 19.19
CA GLN A 308 5.10 2.99 19.52
C GLN A 308 4.92 1.95 18.41
N TYR A 309 3.71 1.83 17.84
CA TYR A 309 3.45 0.90 16.74
C TYR A 309 4.26 1.26 15.50
N CYS A 310 4.27 2.54 15.10
CA CYS A 310 5.10 3.03 14.00
C CYS A 310 6.58 2.71 14.23
N PHE A 311 7.12 3.03 15.41
CA PHE A 311 8.52 2.80 15.70
C PHE A 311 8.88 1.31 15.73
N GLN A 312 8.03 0.45 16.31
CA GLN A 312 8.27 -1.00 16.30
C GLN A 312 8.29 -1.57 14.88
N SER A 313 7.37 -1.11 14.02
CA SER A 313 7.33 -1.52 12.61
C SER A 313 8.59 -1.06 11.87
N LEU A 314 9.00 0.19 12.07
CA LEU A 314 10.25 0.75 11.53
C LEU A 314 11.48 -0.02 12.02
N LYS A 315 11.50 -0.38 13.31
CA LYS A 315 12.59 -1.12 13.92
C LYS A 315 12.70 -2.53 13.34
N MET A 316 11.57 -3.21 13.09
CA MET A 316 11.60 -4.51 12.42
C MET A 316 12.18 -4.37 11.02
N ALA A 317 11.70 -3.41 10.22
CA ALA A 317 12.27 -3.15 8.89
C ALA A 317 13.78 -2.90 8.95
N ARG A 318 14.27 -2.13 9.94
CA ARG A 318 15.70 -1.89 10.18
C ARG A 318 16.45 -3.15 10.58
N ASP A 319 15.93 -3.94 11.52
CA ASP A 319 16.59 -5.12 12.07
C ASP A 319 16.62 -6.29 11.08
N THR A 320 15.67 -6.33 10.14
CA THR A 320 15.64 -7.30 9.03
C THR A 320 16.29 -6.79 7.74
N TRP A 321 16.84 -5.58 7.74
CA TRP A 321 17.50 -5.02 6.56
C TRP A 321 18.73 -5.84 6.20
N PHE A 322 18.98 -6.01 4.90
CA PHE A 322 20.00 -6.94 4.39
C PHE A 322 21.45 -6.48 4.62
N ASP A 323 21.66 -5.22 5.03
CA ASP A 323 22.96 -4.63 5.34
C ASP A 323 22.86 -3.42 6.29
N ASP A 324 24.00 -2.81 6.64
CA ASP A 324 24.08 -1.60 7.47
C ASP A 324 23.66 -0.31 6.73
N GLN A 325 23.16 -0.39 5.48
CA GLN A 325 22.79 0.78 4.67
C GLN A 325 21.35 1.28 4.89
N PHE A 326 20.59 0.69 5.82
CA PHE A 326 19.22 1.11 6.15
C PHE A 326 19.10 2.63 6.26
N TYR A 327 19.99 3.28 7.02
CA TYR A 327 19.95 4.73 7.27
C TYR A 327 20.21 5.62 6.04
N THR A 328 20.56 5.01 4.92
CA THR A 328 20.86 5.69 3.65
C THR A 328 19.98 5.20 2.49
N SER A 329 19.12 4.19 2.72
CA SER A 329 18.36 3.50 1.68
C SER A 329 16.87 3.28 1.99
N TYR A 330 16.45 3.51 3.23
CA TYR A 330 15.04 3.59 3.61
C TYR A 330 14.62 5.05 3.74
N PHE A 331 13.51 5.45 3.12
CA PHE A 331 13.10 6.86 3.03
C PHE A 331 11.69 7.07 3.57
N MET A 332 11.34 8.31 3.90
CA MET A 332 9.93 8.67 4.16
C MET A 332 9.21 8.87 2.82
N TRP A 333 8.61 7.81 2.27
CA TRP A 333 7.85 7.89 1.03
C TRP A 333 6.41 8.37 1.26
N ASP A 334 5.57 7.52 1.82
CA ASP A 334 4.13 7.77 1.91
C ASP A 334 3.74 8.79 2.97
N SER A 335 4.46 8.75 4.10
CA SER A 335 4.25 9.72 5.17
C SER A 335 4.63 11.12 4.69
N PHE A 336 5.76 11.28 4.00
CA PHE A 336 6.15 12.57 3.43
C PHE A 336 5.12 13.07 2.42
N THR A 337 4.56 12.19 1.60
CA THR A 337 3.45 12.51 0.69
C THR A 337 2.24 13.02 1.45
N SER A 338 1.88 12.40 2.57
CA SER A 338 0.79 12.88 3.45
C SER A 338 1.10 14.26 4.04
N GLY A 339 2.34 14.53 4.44
CA GLY A 339 2.78 15.85 4.88
C GLY A 339 2.64 16.92 3.79
N VAL A 340 3.13 16.62 2.58
CA VAL A 340 3.03 17.51 1.40
C VAL A 340 1.56 17.77 1.06
N ALA A 341 0.70 16.75 1.08
CA ALA A 341 -0.73 16.88 0.82
C ALA A 341 -1.40 17.79 1.85
N VAL A 342 -1.17 17.55 3.14
CA VAL A 342 -1.76 18.32 4.24
C VAL A 342 -1.33 19.79 4.17
N SER A 343 -0.04 20.08 4.01
CA SER A 343 0.46 21.46 3.87
C SER A 343 -0.18 22.16 2.66
N SER A 344 -0.32 21.45 1.53
CA SER A 344 -0.97 22.00 0.33
C SER A 344 -2.46 22.29 0.57
N LEU A 345 -3.17 21.42 1.28
CA LEU A 345 -4.60 21.58 1.59
C LEU A 345 -4.85 22.80 2.48
N ARG A 346 -3.97 23.08 3.46
CA ARG A 346 -4.03 24.30 4.29
C ARG A 346 -3.93 25.57 3.46
N ASN A 347 -3.04 25.54 2.47
CA ASN A 347 -2.66 26.72 1.70
C ASN A 347 -3.52 26.92 0.43
N LEU A 348 -4.57 26.12 0.21
CA LEU A 348 -5.45 26.21 -0.98
C LEU A 348 -6.06 27.61 -1.22
N HIS A 349 -6.14 28.46 -0.18
CA HIS A 349 -6.68 29.81 -0.28
C HIS A 349 -5.63 30.92 -0.39
N ASN A 350 -4.35 30.60 -0.19
CA ASN A 350 -3.24 31.56 -0.23
C ASN A 350 -2.40 31.31 -1.48
N GLN A 351 -2.60 32.13 -2.52
CA GLN A 351 -1.89 32.00 -3.81
C GLN A 351 -0.35 32.14 -3.73
N ASN A 352 0.22 32.46 -2.56
CA ASN A 352 1.61 32.87 -2.37
C ASN A 352 2.40 32.07 -1.31
N GLU A 353 1.84 31.04 -0.68
CA GLU A 353 2.61 30.23 0.29
C GLU A 353 3.09 28.90 -0.34
N GLU A 354 4.40 28.74 -0.37
CA GLU A 354 5.08 27.50 -0.74
C GLU A 354 4.69 26.35 0.22
N ASN A 355 4.80 25.11 -0.25
CA ASN A 355 4.64 23.94 0.61
C ASN A 355 5.65 23.99 1.77
N GLU A 356 5.20 23.68 2.99
CA GLU A 356 6.03 23.77 4.21
C GLU A 356 7.19 22.76 4.20
N PHE A 357 7.00 21.62 3.54
CA PHE A 357 7.90 20.47 3.64
C PHE A 357 8.67 20.16 2.36
N ALA A 358 8.21 20.65 1.20
CA ALA A 358 8.81 20.34 -0.09
C ALA A 358 9.03 21.58 -0.97
N GLU A 359 10.10 21.53 -1.76
CA GLU A 359 10.25 22.37 -2.94
C GLU A 359 9.37 21.81 -4.06
N MET A 360 8.63 22.68 -4.75
CA MET A 360 7.64 22.28 -5.75
C MET A 360 7.92 22.92 -7.10
N GLU A 361 7.84 22.15 -8.18
CA GLU A 361 8.05 22.61 -9.55
C GLU A 361 6.93 22.08 -10.46
N TYR A 362 6.40 22.91 -11.35
CA TYR A 362 5.50 22.41 -12.39
C TYR A 362 6.31 21.77 -13.52
N MET A 363 6.02 20.51 -13.81
CA MET A 363 6.65 19.75 -14.89
C MET A 363 5.59 19.20 -15.84
N ASN A 364 5.95 19.00 -17.10
CA ASN A 364 5.13 18.27 -18.04
C ASN A 364 5.55 16.80 -17.99
N ILE A 365 4.68 15.94 -17.48
CA ILE A 365 4.99 14.53 -17.25
C ILE A 365 4.03 13.61 -18.01
N THR A 366 4.50 12.40 -18.29
CA THR A 366 3.68 11.30 -18.79
C THR A 366 4.16 9.98 -18.19
N VAL A 367 3.33 8.94 -18.24
CA VAL A 367 3.71 7.60 -17.79
C VAL A 367 3.90 6.73 -19.02
N VAL A 368 5.07 6.10 -19.14
CA VAL A 368 5.32 5.13 -20.21
C VAL A 368 4.58 3.84 -19.88
N THR A 369 3.64 3.45 -20.73
CA THR A 369 2.81 2.24 -20.50
C THR A 369 3.20 1.07 -21.40
N SER A 370 4.07 1.29 -22.39
CA SER A 370 4.59 0.27 -23.30
C SER A 370 5.84 0.80 -24.02
N ASN A 371 6.64 -0.11 -24.56
CA ASN A 371 7.96 0.15 -25.11
C ASN A 371 7.97 0.13 -26.64
N GLU A 372 8.78 1.01 -27.24
CA GLU A 372 8.99 1.03 -28.68
C GLU A 372 9.67 -0.26 -29.21
N PRO A 373 9.38 -0.67 -30.45
CA PRO A 373 8.54 0.01 -31.44
C PRO A 373 7.03 -0.18 -31.23
N TYR A 374 6.24 0.88 -31.43
CA TYR A 374 4.78 0.84 -31.31
C TYR A 374 4.11 0.17 -32.51
N GLY A 375 3.04 -0.57 -32.25
CA GLY A 375 2.22 -1.24 -33.27
C GLY A 375 2.74 -2.61 -33.71
N ILE A 376 3.77 -3.13 -33.04
CA ILE A 376 4.19 -4.52 -33.15
C ILE A 376 3.43 -5.34 -32.11
N TYR A 377 2.78 -6.42 -32.55
CA TYR A 377 1.95 -7.31 -31.74
C TYR A 377 2.70 -8.62 -31.51
N ASP A 378 3.43 -8.70 -30.40
CA ASP A 378 4.32 -9.82 -30.05
C ASP A 378 3.77 -10.69 -28.91
N SER A 379 2.47 -10.62 -28.64
CA SER A 379 1.74 -11.29 -27.54
C SER A 379 1.99 -10.73 -26.13
N SER A 380 2.86 -9.74 -25.97
CA SER A 380 3.18 -9.17 -24.66
C SER A 380 2.11 -8.22 -24.11
N ASN A 381 1.25 -7.66 -24.97
CA ASN A 381 0.33 -6.57 -24.67
C ASN A 381 -1.15 -6.97 -24.91
N PRO A 382 -1.81 -7.53 -23.87
CA PRO A 382 -3.20 -7.97 -23.91
C PRO A 382 -4.23 -6.91 -24.34
N PHE A 383 -3.90 -5.62 -24.31
CA PHE A 383 -4.81 -4.60 -24.83
C PHE A 383 -4.98 -4.65 -26.35
N PHE A 384 -4.02 -5.23 -27.08
CA PHE A 384 -4.02 -5.23 -28.54
C PHE A 384 -3.94 -6.63 -29.15
N ASP A 385 -3.21 -7.55 -28.51
CA ASP A 385 -2.89 -8.85 -29.08
C ASP A 385 -4.14 -9.71 -29.31
N GLY A 386 -4.24 -10.30 -30.52
CA GLY A 386 -5.39 -11.11 -30.91
C GLY A 386 -6.71 -10.34 -31.11
N ARG A 387 -6.70 -9.00 -31.00
CA ARG A 387 -7.94 -8.19 -31.00
C ARG A 387 -8.17 -7.42 -32.29
N ARG A 388 -9.42 -7.50 -32.78
CA ARG A 388 -9.89 -6.64 -33.88
C ARG A 388 -9.96 -5.17 -33.44
N VAL A 389 -10.54 -4.92 -32.27
CA VAL A 389 -10.64 -3.61 -31.61
C VAL A 389 -9.86 -3.70 -30.29
N PRO A 390 -8.85 -2.83 -30.06
CA PRO A 390 -8.11 -2.84 -28.80
C PRO A 390 -9.00 -2.56 -27.59
N LYS A 391 -8.66 -3.12 -26.43
CA LYS A 391 -9.35 -2.80 -25.16
C LYS A 391 -9.29 -1.30 -24.90
N PHE A 392 -10.33 -0.79 -24.25
CA PHE A 392 -10.49 0.64 -23.90
C PHE A 392 -10.41 1.60 -25.10
N ASN A 393 -10.69 1.10 -26.31
CA ASN A 393 -10.61 1.88 -27.56
C ASN A 393 -9.24 2.52 -27.80
N LEU A 394 -8.17 1.88 -27.34
CA LEU A 394 -6.81 2.39 -27.53
C LEU A 394 -6.42 2.42 -29.02
N LYS A 395 -5.59 3.39 -29.39
CA LYS A 395 -5.16 3.59 -30.77
C LYS A 395 -4.11 2.56 -31.18
N LYS A 396 -4.40 1.75 -32.20
CA LYS A 396 -3.43 0.86 -32.86
C LYS A 396 -2.24 1.67 -33.40
N GLY A 397 -1.02 1.22 -33.12
CA GLY A 397 0.21 1.96 -33.45
C GLY A 397 0.43 3.24 -32.63
N GLY A 398 -0.37 3.48 -31.58
CA GLY A 398 -0.16 4.56 -30.62
C GLY A 398 0.83 4.19 -29.51
N VAL A 399 1.08 5.14 -28.61
CA VAL A 399 2.08 5.03 -27.52
C VAL A 399 1.83 3.92 -26.50
N HIS A 400 0.62 3.35 -26.49
CA HIS A 400 0.24 2.22 -25.62
C HIS A 400 0.35 0.85 -26.31
N SER A 401 0.68 0.82 -27.61
CA SER A 401 0.62 -0.39 -28.45
C SER A 401 1.98 -1.04 -28.69
N GLY A 402 2.94 -0.76 -27.83
CA GLY A 402 4.27 -1.37 -27.87
C GLY A 402 4.35 -2.64 -27.04
N HIS A 403 5.57 -3.14 -26.89
CA HIS A 403 5.88 -4.27 -26.01
C HIS A 403 5.65 -3.87 -24.55
N VAL A 404 5.00 -4.74 -23.79
CA VAL A 404 4.81 -4.54 -22.35
C VAL A 404 5.56 -5.63 -21.63
N GLN A 405 6.34 -5.26 -20.61
CA GLN A 405 7.13 -6.24 -19.87
C GLN A 405 6.26 -7.41 -19.39
N THR A 406 6.68 -8.63 -19.72
CA THR A 406 5.88 -9.86 -19.52
C THR A 406 6.13 -10.55 -18.18
N GLY A 407 7.22 -10.19 -17.49
CA GLY A 407 7.57 -10.70 -16.16
C GLY A 407 9.00 -10.34 -15.80
N LEU A 408 9.55 -11.03 -14.80
CA LEU A 408 10.96 -10.93 -14.46
C LEU A 408 11.84 -11.42 -15.61
N ARG A 409 12.97 -10.73 -15.82
CA ARG A 409 13.99 -11.13 -16.81
C ARG A 409 13.47 -11.27 -18.24
N ASP A 410 12.50 -10.45 -18.62
CA ASP A 410 11.94 -10.44 -19.97
C ASP A 410 13.07 -10.30 -21.02
N PRO A 411 13.22 -11.26 -21.96
CA PRO A 411 14.27 -11.22 -22.97
C PRO A 411 14.24 -9.98 -23.86
N PHE A 412 13.07 -9.36 -24.07
CA PHE A 412 12.96 -8.10 -24.80
C PHE A 412 13.58 -6.95 -24.00
N CYS A 413 13.44 -6.97 -22.68
CA CYS A 413 13.91 -5.92 -21.78
C CYS A 413 15.41 -6.02 -21.47
N ILE A 414 16.02 -7.20 -21.58
CA ILE A 414 17.44 -7.40 -21.27
C ILE A 414 18.33 -6.97 -22.44
N VAL A 415 19.38 -6.21 -22.14
CA VAL A 415 20.40 -5.78 -23.11
C VAL A 415 21.81 -6.15 -22.64
N GLN A 416 22.75 -6.27 -23.59
CA GLN A 416 24.12 -6.76 -23.34
C GLN A 416 24.91 -5.93 -22.31
N ASN A 417 24.58 -4.65 -22.14
CA ASN A 417 25.26 -3.75 -21.19
C ASN A 417 24.71 -3.84 -19.75
N GLY A 418 23.76 -4.74 -19.47
CA GLY A 418 23.23 -5.02 -18.13
C GLY A 418 22.14 -4.07 -17.60
N LYS A 419 21.99 -2.87 -18.19
CA LYS A 419 20.93 -1.91 -17.83
C LYS A 419 19.70 -2.10 -18.73
N GLY A 420 18.59 -2.56 -18.16
CA GLY A 420 17.39 -2.92 -18.91
C GLY A 420 16.82 -1.80 -19.78
N ARG A 421 16.19 -2.18 -20.89
CA ARG A 421 15.61 -1.23 -21.87
C ARG A 421 14.11 -0.98 -21.67
N CYS A 422 13.42 -1.77 -20.86
CA CYS A 422 12.00 -1.55 -20.62
C CYS A 422 11.78 -0.37 -19.68
N GLN A 423 10.68 0.34 -19.92
CA GLN A 423 10.34 1.60 -19.27
C GLN A 423 8.89 1.59 -18.79
N ASP A 424 8.24 0.43 -18.69
CA ASP A 424 6.90 0.28 -18.10
C ASP A 424 6.86 1.00 -16.76
N GLY A 425 5.95 1.96 -16.59
CA GLY A 425 5.82 2.75 -15.37
C GLY A 425 6.86 3.85 -15.19
N PHE A 426 7.73 4.13 -16.18
CA PHE A 426 8.61 5.29 -16.11
C PHE A 426 7.80 6.58 -16.17
N THR A 427 7.91 7.40 -15.13
CA THR A 427 7.29 8.73 -15.08
C THR A 427 8.24 9.72 -15.77
N LYS A 428 7.99 9.96 -17.05
CA LYS A 428 8.90 10.67 -17.94
C LYS A 428 8.52 12.14 -18.07
N GLU A 429 9.50 13.02 -17.89
CA GLU A 429 9.37 14.42 -18.28
C GLU A 429 9.41 14.55 -19.81
N VAL A 430 8.46 15.30 -20.36
CA VAL A 430 8.27 15.45 -21.81
C VAL A 430 7.97 16.89 -22.20
N THR A 431 8.33 17.26 -23.42
CA THR A 431 8.11 18.61 -23.97
C THR A 431 6.97 18.67 -24.99
N GLY A 432 6.46 17.52 -25.44
CA GLY A 432 5.39 17.44 -26.43
C GLY A 432 3.98 17.46 -25.83
N ALA A 433 2.98 17.27 -26.71
CA ALA A 433 1.56 17.29 -26.36
C ALA A 433 1.08 16.05 -25.59
N GLU A 434 1.94 15.03 -25.48
CA GLU A 434 1.74 13.79 -24.73
C GLU A 434 1.93 13.93 -23.21
N GLY A 435 2.42 15.09 -22.75
CA GLY A 435 2.60 15.40 -21.35
C GLY A 435 1.42 16.19 -20.76
N VAL A 436 1.21 16.02 -19.46
CA VAL A 436 0.30 16.84 -18.66
C VAL A 436 1.07 17.64 -17.63
N ARG A 437 0.62 18.86 -17.38
CA ARG A 437 1.26 19.75 -16.41
C ARG A 437 0.87 19.33 -14.99
N VAL A 438 1.85 18.88 -14.23
CA VAL A 438 1.69 18.36 -12.86
C VAL A 438 2.59 19.13 -11.93
N LEU A 439 2.14 19.36 -10.69
CA LEU A 439 2.97 19.94 -9.64
C LEU A 439 3.81 18.83 -9.01
N VAL A 440 5.12 18.91 -9.09
CA VAL A 440 6.04 17.84 -8.67
C VAL A 440 6.87 18.33 -7.48
N ALA A 441 6.89 17.56 -6.40
CA ALA A 441 7.85 17.77 -5.31
C ALA A 441 9.25 17.35 -5.81
N THR A 442 10.24 18.23 -5.65
CA THR A 442 11.61 17.99 -6.15
C THR A 442 12.60 17.68 -5.04
N ARG A 443 12.33 18.16 -3.81
CA ARG A 443 13.22 18.02 -2.66
C ARG A 443 12.47 18.26 -1.36
N ALA A 444 12.82 17.53 -0.30
CA ALA A 444 12.40 17.80 1.07
C ALA A 444 13.18 18.99 1.65
N LYS A 445 12.45 19.95 2.21
CA LYS A 445 13.01 21.16 2.80
C LYS A 445 13.82 20.84 4.07
N PRO A 446 14.99 21.50 4.27
CA PRO A 446 15.75 21.35 5.49
C PRO A 446 14.95 21.86 6.69
N ASN A 447 15.26 21.35 7.88
CA ASN A 447 14.69 21.93 9.10
C ASN A 447 15.21 23.37 9.27
N PRO A 448 14.32 24.38 9.42
CA PRO A 448 14.75 25.76 9.64
C PRO A 448 15.51 25.96 10.96
N ASP A 449 15.29 25.08 11.94
CA ASP A 449 16.07 25.07 13.18
C ASP A 449 17.40 24.31 12.98
N THR A 450 18.47 25.06 12.75
CA THR A 450 19.82 24.51 12.55
C THR A 450 20.43 23.87 13.80
N SER A 451 19.78 24.01 14.98
CA SER A 451 20.23 23.39 16.23
C SER A 451 19.57 22.04 16.52
N SER A 452 18.52 21.69 15.78
CA SER A 452 17.82 20.42 15.89
C SER A 452 18.63 19.28 15.25
N GLU A 453 18.64 18.11 15.89
CA GLU A 453 19.22 16.88 15.33
C GLU A 453 18.42 16.37 14.12
N LEU A 454 17.13 16.71 14.03
CA LEU A 454 16.29 16.42 12.86
C LEU A 454 16.59 17.41 11.72
N ASP A 455 17.15 16.92 10.62
CA ASP A 455 17.64 17.73 9.49
C ASP A 455 16.60 18.09 8.43
N ARG A 456 15.36 17.57 8.55
CA ARG A 456 14.23 17.89 7.66
C ARG A 456 13.07 18.47 8.42
N ALA A 457 12.41 19.48 7.83
CA ALA A 457 11.24 20.12 8.43
C ALA A 457 10.11 19.11 8.69
N TYR A 458 9.93 18.15 7.78
CA TYR A 458 8.90 17.12 7.92
C TYR A 458 9.17 16.15 9.07
N PHE A 459 10.42 15.78 9.36
CA PHE A 459 10.74 14.89 10.48
C PHE A 459 10.24 15.43 11.82
N LYS A 460 10.47 16.73 12.05
CA LYS A 460 9.97 17.41 13.24
C LYS A 460 8.44 17.36 13.29
N SER A 461 7.77 17.76 12.19
CA SER A 461 6.30 17.74 12.11
C SER A 461 5.73 16.35 12.35
N PHE A 462 6.32 15.32 11.76
CA PHE A 462 5.89 13.93 11.89
C PHE A 462 5.96 13.45 13.35
N LEU A 463 7.10 13.66 14.02
CA LEU A 463 7.26 13.25 15.42
C LEU A 463 6.38 14.06 16.36
N ASP A 464 6.24 15.38 16.14
CA ASP A 464 5.37 16.25 16.93
C ASP A 464 3.90 15.79 16.80
N VAL A 465 3.42 15.49 15.59
CA VAL A 465 2.05 15.06 15.33
C VAL A 465 1.76 13.69 15.94
N LEU A 466 2.64 12.70 15.75
CA LEU A 466 2.43 11.36 16.29
C LEU A 466 2.42 11.35 17.82
N ASN A 467 3.29 12.13 18.46
CA ASN A 467 3.39 12.20 19.91
C ASN A 467 2.37 13.14 20.57
N HIS A 468 1.62 13.89 19.78
CA HIS A 468 0.65 14.84 20.31
C HIS A 468 -0.42 14.15 21.18
N PRO A 469 -0.76 14.59 22.40
CA PRO A 469 -1.74 13.88 23.24
C PRO A 469 -3.17 13.83 22.68
N GLN A 470 -3.52 14.79 21.82
CA GLN A 470 -4.84 14.82 21.18
C GLN A 470 -4.94 13.74 20.09
N GLN A 471 -6.15 13.19 19.91
CA GLN A 471 -6.40 12.09 18.97
C GLN A 471 -5.51 10.85 19.19
N THR A 472 -4.97 10.67 20.40
CA THR A 472 -4.17 9.49 20.76
C THR A 472 -5.01 8.21 20.71
N GLY A 473 -4.35 7.10 20.37
CA GLY A 473 -4.95 5.78 20.39
C GLY A 473 -5.59 5.47 21.75
N ARG A 474 -6.79 4.89 21.71
CA ARG A 474 -7.55 4.43 22.87
C ARG A 474 -7.30 2.94 23.05
N PHE A 475 -6.16 2.64 23.65
CA PHE A 475 -5.79 1.26 23.95
C PHE A 475 -5.68 1.08 25.46
N ASN A 476 -6.43 0.11 25.99
CA ASN A 476 -6.22 -0.36 27.35
C ASN A 476 -6.40 -1.88 27.35
N PHE A 477 -5.27 -2.56 27.17
CA PHE A 477 -5.18 -4.00 27.09
C PHE A 477 -5.84 -4.70 28.30
N THR A 478 -5.61 -4.18 29.52
CA THR A 478 -6.18 -4.72 30.76
C THR A 478 -7.71 -4.65 30.79
N THR A 479 -8.30 -3.62 30.19
CA THR A 479 -9.77 -3.52 30.10
C THR A 479 -10.37 -4.34 28.97
N GLN A 480 -9.65 -4.54 27.88
CA GLN A 480 -10.11 -5.34 26.74
C GLN A 480 -10.02 -6.84 27.04
N PHE A 481 -8.97 -7.25 27.75
CA PHE A 481 -8.74 -8.64 28.11
C PHE A 481 -8.47 -8.77 29.62
N PRO A 482 -9.51 -8.59 30.47
CA PRO A 482 -9.34 -8.63 31.93
C PRO A 482 -8.86 -9.99 32.45
N ASN A 483 -9.03 -11.04 31.64
CA ASN A 483 -8.56 -12.39 31.93
C ASN A 483 -7.36 -12.81 31.07
N TYR A 484 -6.73 -11.88 30.34
CA TYR A 484 -5.54 -12.21 29.55
C TYR A 484 -4.47 -12.80 30.46
N LYS A 485 -3.93 -13.93 30.04
CA LYS A 485 -2.76 -14.54 30.61
C LYS A 485 -1.94 -15.07 29.46
N GLU A 486 -0.66 -14.73 29.44
CA GLU A 486 0.29 -15.35 28.55
C GLU A 486 0.56 -16.76 29.09
N VAL A 487 -0.17 -17.74 28.56
CA VAL A 487 -0.09 -19.14 28.98
C VAL A 487 0.33 -19.96 27.79
N TYR A 488 1.38 -20.74 27.95
CA TYR A 488 1.78 -21.73 26.97
C TYR A 488 1.22 -23.09 27.38
N TYR A 489 0.26 -23.62 26.62
CA TYR A 489 -0.40 -24.89 26.90
C TYR A 489 0.42 -26.06 26.36
N LYS A 490 1.19 -26.67 27.27
CA LYS A 490 1.89 -27.93 27.02
C LYS A 490 1.26 -29.05 27.84
N PRO A 491 0.70 -30.09 27.20
CA PRO A 491 0.16 -31.24 27.92
C PRO A 491 1.28 -32.03 28.60
N ASP A 492 1.05 -32.45 29.85
CA ASP A 492 1.84 -33.47 30.53
C ASP A 492 1.22 -34.85 30.27
N PHE A 493 1.93 -35.68 29.52
CA PHE A 493 1.48 -37.03 29.19
C PHE A 493 1.83 -38.06 30.28
N GLY A 494 2.64 -37.71 31.29
CA GLY A 494 3.04 -38.60 32.37
C GLY A 494 3.59 -39.94 31.86
N SER A 495 2.98 -41.05 32.31
CA SER A 495 3.32 -42.41 31.88
C SER A 495 2.49 -42.94 30.69
N LYS A 496 1.65 -42.10 30.08
CA LYS A 496 0.83 -42.52 28.94
C LYS A 496 1.72 -42.92 27.78
N LYS A 497 1.45 -44.10 27.22
CA LYS A 497 2.14 -44.58 26.03
C LYS A 497 1.75 -43.70 24.85
N GLN A 498 2.72 -43.04 24.23
CA GLN A 498 2.48 -42.26 23.03
C GLN A 498 2.15 -43.18 21.85
N GLY A 499 1.13 -42.79 21.08
CA GLY A 499 0.70 -43.48 19.87
C GLY A 499 1.68 -43.34 18.72
N LYS A 500 1.22 -43.67 17.50
CA LYS A 500 2.05 -43.57 16.30
C LYS A 500 2.46 -42.10 16.07
N PRO A 501 3.75 -41.80 15.89
CA PRO A 501 4.18 -40.45 15.57
C PRO A 501 3.68 -40.05 14.18
N VAL A 502 3.08 -38.86 14.07
CA VAL A 502 2.56 -38.30 12.82
C VAL A 502 3.10 -36.90 12.64
N VAL A 503 3.52 -36.58 11.42
CA VAL A 503 3.73 -35.21 10.95
C VAL A 503 2.61 -34.91 9.98
N PHE A 504 1.98 -33.75 10.12
CA PHE A 504 0.86 -33.33 9.29
C PHE A 504 1.30 -32.20 8.36
N ASP A 505 1.24 -32.42 7.05
CA ASP A 505 1.51 -31.41 6.03
C ASP A 505 0.17 -30.86 5.52
N MET A 506 0.07 -29.54 5.42
CA MET A 506 -1.16 -28.84 5.05
C MET A 506 -0.90 -27.58 4.24
N ASP A 507 -1.83 -27.23 3.37
CA ASP A 507 -1.84 -25.99 2.59
C ASP A 507 -2.78 -24.91 3.16
N MET A 508 -3.29 -25.16 4.37
CA MET A 508 -4.20 -24.28 5.14
C MET A 508 -5.53 -24.01 4.44
N SER A 509 -5.99 -24.93 3.60
CA SER A 509 -7.38 -24.93 3.12
C SER A 509 -8.38 -25.23 4.25
N ALA A 510 -9.66 -24.92 4.03
CA ALA A 510 -10.72 -25.26 4.98
C ALA A 510 -10.78 -26.76 5.30
N GLY A 511 -10.46 -27.63 4.33
CA GLY A 511 -10.40 -29.07 4.51
C GLY A 511 -9.28 -29.50 5.48
N ASP A 512 -8.12 -28.86 5.39
CA ASP A 512 -6.99 -29.16 6.25
C ASP A 512 -7.26 -28.77 7.70
N PHE A 513 -7.93 -27.65 7.93
CA PHE A 513 -8.33 -27.27 9.29
C PHE A 513 -9.26 -28.32 9.91
N VAL A 514 -10.21 -28.87 9.15
CA VAL A 514 -11.09 -29.96 9.63
C VAL A 514 -10.27 -31.21 9.95
N ALA A 515 -9.32 -31.58 9.09
CA ALA A 515 -8.43 -32.71 9.33
C ALA A 515 -7.54 -32.50 10.57
N LEU A 516 -6.98 -31.31 10.75
CA LEU A 516 -6.16 -30.95 11.90
C LEU A 516 -6.97 -31.04 13.20
N PHE A 517 -8.18 -30.48 13.23
CA PHE A 517 -9.06 -30.60 14.40
C PHE A 517 -9.35 -32.06 14.73
N TYR A 518 -9.62 -32.89 13.72
CA TYR A 518 -9.84 -34.32 13.92
C TYR A 518 -8.60 -34.98 14.55
N LEU A 519 -7.41 -34.75 14.00
CA LEU A 519 -6.15 -35.29 14.53
C LEU A 519 -5.88 -34.84 15.97
N LEU A 520 -6.11 -33.57 16.29
CA LEU A 520 -5.92 -33.03 17.64
C LEU A 520 -6.94 -33.56 18.66
N LYS A 521 -8.11 -34.03 18.21
CA LYS A 521 -9.13 -34.67 19.06
C LYS A 521 -8.90 -36.16 19.26
N LEU A 522 -8.06 -36.82 18.45
CA LEU A 522 -7.75 -38.23 18.63
C LEU A 522 -6.96 -38.45 19.95
N PRO A 523 -7.15 -39.60 20.62
CA PRO A 523 -6.35 -39.94 21.78
C PRO A 523 -4.86 -39.99 21.44
N VAL A 524 -4.04 -39.33 22.26
CA VAL A 524 -2.57 -39.28 22.06
C VAL A 524 -1.92 -40.66 22.10
N GLU A 525 -2.58 -41.63 22.73
CA GLU A 525 -2.20 -43.03 22.80
C GLU A 525 -2.38 -43.77 21.47
N VAL A 526 -3.17 -43.21 20.54
CA VAL A 526 -3.40 -43.74 19.19
C VAL A 526 -2.54 -42.99 18.17
N ILE A 527 -2.66 -41.66 18.14
CA ILE A 527 -1.92 -40.76 17.24
C ILE A 527 -1.21 -39.69 18.06
N ASN A 528 0.08 -39.56 17.85
CA ASN A 528 0.92 -38.54 18.47
C ASN A 528 1.37 -37.56 17.39
N LEU A 529 0.60 -36.48 17.20
CA LEU A 529 0.97 -35.41 16.28
C LEU A 529 2.22 -34.69 16.81
N LYS A 530 3.31 -34.79 16.05
CA LYS A 530 4.65 -34.33 16.41
C LYS A 530 5.02 -32.99 15.83
N ALA A 531 4.49 -32.67 14.65
CA ALA A 531 4.76 -31.42 13.96
C ALA A 531 3.67 -31.17 12.92
N ILE A 532 3.47 -29.89 12.61
CA ILE A 532 2.68 -29.44 11.47
C ILE A 532 3.64 -28.74 10.51
N ILE A 533 3.57 -29.07 9.23
CA ILE A 533 4.29 -28.37 8.17
C ILE A 533 3.23 -27.66 7.34
N VAL A 534 3.48 -26.37 7.08
CA VAL A 534 2.60 -25.52 6.29
C VAL A 534 3.27 -25.26 4.95
N SER A 535 2.58 -25.62 3.86
CA SER A 535 3.03 -25.43 2.48
C SER A 535 2.29 -24.23 1.87
N PRO A 536 2.90 -23.01 1.83
CA PRO A 536 2.21 -21.78 1.41
C PRO A 536 2.08 -21.63 -0.11
N THR A 537 2.40 -22.68 -0.88
CA THR A 537 2.33 -22.73 -2.35
C THR A 537 0.97 -23.21 -2.87
N GLY A 538 0.04 -23.55 -1.96
CA GLY A 538 -1.32 -23.99 -2.27
C GLY A 538 -2.36 -22.87 -2.20
N TRP A 539 -3.44 -23.10 -1.43
CA TRP A 539 -4.61 -22.21 -1.39
C TRP A 539 -4.44 -20.96 -0.51
N ALA A 540 -3.49 -20.97 0.41
CA ALA A 540 -3.31 -19.90 1.39
C ALA A 540 -1.89 -19.34 1.34
N ASN A 541 -1.80 -18.04 1.65
CA ASN A 541 -0.52 -17.35 1.75
C ASN A 541 0.22 -17.72 3.05
N ALA A 542 1.55 -17.51 3.07
CA ALA A 542 2.39 -17.83 4.21
C ALA A 542 1.99 -17.10 5.51
N ALA A 543 1.49 -15.85 5.41
CA ALA A 543 1.06 -15.06 6.55
C ALA A 543 -0.14 -15.68 7.31
N THR A 544 -0.85 -16.63 6.69
CA THR A 544 -1.96 -17.36 7.32
C THR A 544 -1.49 -18.35 8.41
N ILE A 545 -0.19 -18.61 8.54
CA ILE A 545 0.40 -19.49 9.57
C ILE A 545 -0.06 -19.12 10.99
N ASP A 546 -0.31 -17.84 11.23
CA ASP A 546 -0.85 -17.29 12.47
C ASP A 546 -2.16 -17.96 12.93
N LEU A 547 -2.98 -18.46 12.01
CA LEU A 547 -4.21 -19.19 12.34
C LEU A 547 -3.93 -20.59 12.91
N VAL A 548 -2.82 -21.22 12.50
CA VAL A 548 -2.43 -22.53 13.02
C VAL A 548 -2.05 -22.41 14.50
N TYR A 549 -1.33 -21.35 14.87
CA TYR A 549 -0.99 -21.07 16.27
C TYR A 549 -2.24 -20.80 17.11
N ASP A 550 -3.19 -19.99 16.63
CA ASP A 550 -4.46 -19.76 17.35
C ASP A 550 -5.23 -21.07 17.59
N LEU A 551 -5.25 -21.96 16.59
CA LEU A 551 -5.92 -23.26 16.67
C LEU A 551 -5.24 -24.19 17.69
N LEU A 552 -3.91 -24.31 17.63
CA LEU A 552 -3.14 -25.10 18.58
C LEU A 552 -3.35 -24.62 20.01
N HIS A 553 -3.37 -23.31 20.20
CA HIS A 553 -3.64 -22.68 21.49
C HIS A 553 -5.05 -22.99 21.99
N MET A 554 -6.06 -22.84 21.13
CA MET A 554 -7.45 -23.23 21.42
C MET A 554 -7.56 -24.71 21.82
N MET A 555 -6.73 -25.56 21.24
CA MET A 555 -6.70 -27.00 21.49
C MET A 555 -5.77 -27.41 22.64
N GLY A 556 -5.07 -26.46 23.29
CA GLY A 556 -4.14 -26.70 24.38
C GLY A 556 -2.91 -27.52 23.97
N ARG A 557 -2.44 -27.33 22.73
CA ARG A 557 -1.36 -28.09 22.09
C ARG A 557 -0.27 -27.17 21.52
N ASP A 558 0.10 -26.14 22.28
CA ASP A 558 1.18 -25.21 21.89
C ASP A 558 2.54 -25.93 21.79
N ASP A 559 2.65 -27.15 22.35
CA ASP A 559 3.82 -28.02 22.27
C ASP A 559 4.15 -28.53 20.86
N ILE A 560 3.22 -28.42 19.91
CA ILE A 560 3.41 -28.91 18.54
C ILE A 560 4.15 -27.83 17.73
N PRO A 561 5.38 -28.09 17.27
CA PRO A 561 6.06 -27.16 16.38
C PRO A 561 5.34 -27.06 15.03
N VAL A 562 5.25 -25.84 14.53
CA VAL A 562 4.75 -25.52 13.18
C VAL A 562 5.94 -25.04 12.35
N GLY A 563 6.19 -25.71 11.22
CA GLY A 563 7.20 -25.30 10.25
C GLY A 563 6.56 -24.67 9.03
N LEU A 564 7.08 -23.53 8.59
CA LEU A 564 6.71 -22.90 7.32
C LEU A 564 7.62 -23.43 6.21
N GLY A 565 7.04 -23.93 5.12
CA GLY A 565 7.75 -24.32 3.91
C GLY A 565 8.11 -23.12 3.04
N ASP A 566 8.85 -23.37 1.95
CA ASP A 566 9.22 -22.33 1.00
C ASP A 566 7.99 -21.71 0.33
N VAL A 567 8.08 -20.40 0.03
CA VAL A 567 7.01 -19.62 -0.62
C VAL A 567 6.90 -19.87 -2.13
N PHE A 568 7.85 -20.61 -2.72
CA PHE A 568 7.83 -21.02 -4.11
C PHE A 568 7.94 -22.53 -4.23
N ALA A 569 7.24 -23.10 -5.21
CA ALA A 569 7.47 -24.50 -5.57
C ALA A 569 8.84 -24.67 -6.24
N VAL A 570 9.29 -25.92 -6.33
CA VAL A 570 10.58 -26.27 -6.95
C VAL A 570 10.67 -25.68 -8.36
N ASN A 571 11.76 -24.94 -8.63
CA ASN A 571 12.06 -24.25 -9.89
C ASN A 571 11.10 -23.09 -10.27
N GLN A 572 10.38 -22.49 -9.31
CA GLN A 572 9.59 -21.28 -9.56
C GLN A 572 10.24 -19.98 -9.08
N SER A 573 11.23 -20.06 -8.20
CA SER A 573 12.00 -18.89 -7.77
C SER A 573 12.89 -18.37 -8.90
N ASP A 574 13.07 -17.04 -8.94
CA ASP A 574 13.99 -16.39 -9.89
C ASP A 574 15.44 -16.81 -9.57
N PRO A 575 16.23 -17.21 -10.58
CA PRO A 575 17.58 -17.71 -10.37
C PRO A 575 18.57 -16.62 -9.92
N ILE A 576 18.25 -15.33 -10.09
CA ILE A 576 19.10 -14.20 -9.70
C ILE A 576 18.72 -13.70 -8.31
N PHE A 577 17.41 -13.64 -8.00
CA PHE A 577 16.88 -13.17 -6.73
C PHE A 577 15.75 -14.08 -6.24
N SER A 578 16.10 -15.12 -5.48
CA SER A 578 15.18 -16.22 -5.12
C SER A 578 13.97 -15.84 -4.28
N ALA A 579 13.93 -14.61 -3.72
CA ALA A 579 12.78 -14.12 -2.97
C ALA A 579 11.63 -13.63 -3.87
N VAL A 580 11.87 -13.52 -5.18
CA VAL A 580 10.84 -13.35 -6.22
C VAL A 580 10.77 -14.56 -7.14
N GLY A 581 9.74 -14.64 -7.97
CA GLY A 581 9.54 -15.79 -8.87
C GLY A 581 8.25 -15.74 -9.68
N ASP A 582 8.00 -16.84 -10.38
CA ASP A 582 6.85 -17.04 -11.26
C ASP A 582 5.56 -17.28 -10.46
N CYS A 583 4.45 -16.63 -10.83
CA CYS A 583 3.13 -16.91 -10.21
C CYS A 583 2.33 -18.00 -10.95
N ARG A 584 2.99 -18.97 -11.60
CA ARG A 584 2.31 -19.95 -12.47
C ARG A 584 1.41 -20.94 -11.74
N MET A 585 1.59 -21.17 -10.43
CA MET A 585 0.86 -22.22 -9.72
C MET A 585 -0.64 -21.92 -9.55
N CYS A 586 -1.06 -20.65 -9.50
CA CYS A 586 -2.49 -20.30 -9.51
C CYS A 586 -3.20 -20.67 -10.82
N MET A 587 -2.49 -20.68 -11.96
CA MET A 587 -3.08 -20.97 -13.28
C MET A 587 -3.36 -22.46 -13.52
N LEU A 588 -2.61 -23.37 -12.88
CA LEU A 588 -2.79 -24.83 -13.09
C LEU A 588 -4.14 -25.36 -12.60
N LEU A 589 -4.83 -24.63 -11.71
CA LEU A 589 -6.16 -25.00 -11.26
C LEU A 589 -7.21 -24.76 -12.35
N GLU A 590 -7.07 -23.73 -13.20
CA GLU A 590 -8.05 -23.40 -14.26
C GLU A 590 -8.28 -24.53 -15.27
N ASP A 591 -7.25 -25.34 -15.56
CA ASP A 591 -7.30 -26.42 -16.55
C ASP A 591 -7.90 -27.73 -16.02
N THR A 592 -8.28 -27.79 -14.73
CA THR A 592 -8.96 -28.96 -14.16
C THR A 592 -10.46 -28.75 -14.03
N LEU A 593 -11.25 -29.70 -14.56
CA LEU A 593 -12.71 -29.69 -14.50
C LEU A 593 -13.28 -29.56 -13.07
N ALA A 594 -12.47 -29.89 -12.06
CA ALA A 594 -12.82 -29.75 -10.64
C ALA A 594 -12.76 -28.29 -10.16
N ALA A 595 -11.81 -27.48 -10.66
CA ALA A 595 -11.75 -26.06 -10.34
C ALA A 595 -12.90 -25.29 -11.02
N ALA A 596 -13.26 -25.64 -12.26
CA ALA A 596 -14.38 -24.99 -12.98
C ALA A 596 -15.75 -25.13 -12.29
N ILE A 597 -15.92 -26.13 -11.41
CA ILE A 597 -17.14 -26.30 -10.61
C ILE A 597 -17.08 -25.45 -9.33
N TRP A 598 -15.89 -25.13 -8.80
CA TRP A 598 -15.71 -24.35 -7.58
C TRP A 598 -15.47 -22.85 -7.83
N THR A 599 -14.81 -22.48 -8.93
CA THR A 599 -14.54 -21.07 -9.32
C THR A 599 -15.76 -20.32 -9.81
N ARG A 600 -16.90 -21.01 -10.04
CA ARG A 600 -18.17 -20.34 -10.38
C ARG A 600 -18.97 -19.85 -9.18
N GLU A 601 -18.65 -20.28 -7.97
CA GLU A 601 -19.40 -19.86 -6.77
C GLU A 601 -18.56 -19.19 -5.68
N MET A 602 -17.23 -19.26 -5.72
CA MET A 602 -16.35 -18.50 -4.81
C MET A 602 -15.00 -18.17 -5.46
N CYS A 603 -14.96 -17.08 -6.22
CA CYS A 603 -13.90 -16.08 -6.17
C CYS A 603 -14.64 -14.75 -6.06
#